data_AF-A0AAD2FL10-F1
#
_entry.id   AF-A0AAD2FL10-F1
#
_cell.length_a   1.000
_cell.length_b   1.000
_cell.length_c   1.000
_cell.angle_alpha   90.00
_cell.angle_beta   90.00
_cell.angle_gamma   90.00
#
_symmetry.space_group_name_H-M   'P 1'
#
loop_
_entity.id
_entity.type
_entity.pdbx_description
1 polymer ?
#
loop_
_entity_poly.entity_id
_entity_poly.type
_entity_poly.pdbx_seq_one_letter_code
_entity_poly.pdbx_strand_id
1 'polypeptide(L)'
;MIGNFAFYSCIALVEAILTATSILEIPWWGFFECDSLQTIKPSVAAVLLQTLCFRKVPEPNEPNSFKKNTLLQDCFGEAAESTVAGLVHRFDSSPVHKICYDHSATTAQELRQCIEDQDETESLMYDDFGMTPFHVLFSTPEPSEELLQVLLDKFPYYDLGWEDANDNVAMDYLVANWTRENKVLLQMALQSWMIDRLEPPREFIS
;
A
#
# COMPACT_ATOMS: atom_id res chain seq x y z
N MET A 1 -15.08 -7.11 16.14
CA MET A 1 -16.25 -6.88 15.28
C MET A 1 -16.17 -5.45 14.79
N ILE A 2 -16.16 -5.23 13.47
CA ILE A 2 -16.32 -3.90 12.87
C ILE A 2 -17.80 -3.71 12.60
N GLY A 3 -18.39 -2.60 13.05
CA GLY A 3 -19.81 -2.32 12.87
C GLY A 3 -20.14 -1.81 11.46
N ASN A 4 -21.42 -1.81 11.11
CA ASN A 4 -21.91 -1.04 9.96
C ASN A 4 -21.50 0.43 10.12
N PHE A 5 -21.13 1.08 9.01
CA PHE A 5 -20.68 2.49 8.99
C PHE A 5 -19.44 2.81 9.84
N ALA A 6 -18.65 1.81 10.26
CA ALA A 6 -17.56 2.01 11.23
C ALA A 6 -16.53 3.06 10.80
N PHE A 7 -16.25 3.17 9.50
CA PHE A 7 -15.34 4.16 8.93
C PHE A 7 -16.05 5.09 7.95
N TYR A 8 -17.36 5.29 8.07
CA TYR A 8 -18.13 6.14 7.15
C TYR A 8 -17.45 7.51 6.92
N SER A 9 -17.20 7.83 5.66
CA SER A 9 -16.57 9.06 5.17
C SER A 9 -15.16 9.31 5.76
N CYS A 10 -14.43 8.26 6.13
CA CYS A 10 -13.09 8.40 6.68
C CYS A 10 -12.07 8.67 5.58
N ILE A 11 -11.75 9.94 5.36
CA ILE A 11 -10.80 10.41 4.35
C ILE A 11 -9.33 10.16 4.72
N ALA A 12 -9.03 9.74 5.95
CA ALA A 12 -7.65 9.49 6.40
C ALA A 12 -7.30 8.01 6.49
N LEU A 13 -8.27 7.11 6.26
CA LEU A 13 -8.05 5.68 6.38
C LEU A 13 -7.37 5.14 5.13
N VAL A 14 -6.07 4.83 5.22
CA VAL A 14 -5.27 4.27 4.11
C VAL A 14 -5.27 2.75 4.08
N GLU A 15 -5.08 2.13 5.25
CA GLU A 15 -4.98 0.68 5.44
C GLU A 15 -6.03 0.22 6.45
N ALA A 16 -6.74 -0.88 6.12
CA ALA A 16 -7.62 -1.55 7.07
C ALA A 16 -7.15 -2.99 7.32
N ILE A 17 -6.73 -3.27 8.56
CA ILE A 17 -6.27 -4.60 8.97
C ILE A 17 -7.42 -5.39 9.61
N LEU A 18 -7.88 -6.45 8.93
CA LEU A 18 -8.99 -7.30 9.37
C LEU A 18 -8.46 -8.55 10.08
N THR A 19 -7.89 -8.39 11.27
CA THR A 19 -7.20 -9.47 12.02
C THR A 19 -8.12 -10.45 12.75
N ALA A 20 -9.39 -10.11 12.98
CA ALA A 20 -10.27 -10.96 13.77
C ALA A 20 -10.87 -12.08 12.92
N THR A 21 -10.76 -13.33 13.38
CA THR A 21 -11.47 -14.50 12.85
C THR A 21 -13.00 -14.36 12.84
N SER A 22 -13.53 -13.32 13.50
CA SER A 22 -14.95 -12.95 13.52
C SER A 22 -15.34 -11.88 12.49
N ILE A 23 -14.39 -11.30 11.74
CA ILE A 23 -14.72 -10.51 10.55
C ILE A 23 -14.90 -11.51 9.40
N LEU A 24 -16.05 -12.20 9.41
CA LEU A 24 -16.46 -13.08 8.32
C LEU A 24 -16.97 -12.30 7.11
N GLU A 25 -17.38 -11.04 7.31
CA GLU A 25 -18.04 -10.23 6.29
C GLU A 25 -17.62 -8.76 6.43
N ILE A 26 -17.50 -8.08 5.30
CA ILE A 26 -17.30 -6.63 5.26
C ILE A 26 -18.63 -5.96 5.62
N PRO A 27 -18.65 -5.08 6.64
CA PRO A 27 -19.90 -4.51 7.12
C PRO A 27 -20.52 -3.54 6.12
N TRP A 28 -21.84 -3.39 6.17
CA TRP A 28 -22.56 -2.49 5.28
C TRP A 28 -22.08 -1.06 5.44
N TRP A 29 -21.72 -0.43 4.32
CA TRP A 29 -21.23 0.95 4.24
C TRP A 29 -20.03 1.19 5.16
N GLY A 30 -19.30 0.12 5.52
CA GLY A 30 -18.20 0.17 6.47
C GLY A 30 -17.11 1.14 6.08
N PHE A 31 -16.86 1.28 4.77
CA PHE A 31 -15.85 2.13 4.14
C PHE A 31 -16.47 3.07 3.09
N PHE A 32 -17.75 3.42 3.26
CA PHE A 32 -18.46 4.33 2.36
C PHE A 32 -17.78 5.71 2.37
N GLU A 33 -17.49 6.30 1.20
CA GLU A 33 -16.76 7.59 1.08
C GLU A 33 -15.38 7.60 1.79
N CYS A 34 -14.71 6.44 1.91
CA CYS A 34 -13.33 6.38 2.41
C CYS A 34 -12.32 6.57 1.28
N ASP A 35 -12.21 7.76 0.69
CA ASP A 35 -11.51 7.95 -0.59
C ASP A 35 -10.03 7.56 -0.56
N SER A 36 -9.36 7.71 0.58
CA SER A 36 -7.94 7.37 0.72
C SER A 36 -7.66 5.90 1.05
N LEU A 37 -8.68 5.03 1.14
CA LEU A 37 -8.47 3.61 1.41
C LEU A 37 -7.86 2.90 0.20
N GLN A 38 -6.69 2.30 0.39
CA GLN A 38 -5.92 1.70 -0.70
C GLN A 38 -5.47 0.26 -0.42
N THR A 39 -5.52 -0.20 0.83
CA THR A 39 -5.17 -1.59 1.17
C THR A 39 -6.08 -2.18 2.25
N ILE A 40 -6.34 -3.49 2.14
CA ILE A 40 -7.00 -4.26 3.18
C ILE A 40 -6.17 -5.52 3.43
N LYS A 41 -5.77 -5.76 4.68
CA LYS A 41 -5.15 -7.03 5.10
C LYS A 41 -6.24 -7.97 5.63
N PRO A 42 -6.71 -8.95 4.85
CA PRO A 42 -7.58 -10.00 5.40
C PRO A 42 -6.79 -10.90 6.37
N SER A 43 -7.42 -11.40 7.43
CA SER A 43 -6.83 -12.51 8.17
C SER A 43 -6.66 -13.72 7.24
N VAL A 44 -5.63 -14.54 7.47
CA VAL A 44 -5.37 -15.80 6.72
C VAL A 44 -6.62 -16.70 6.65
N ALA A 45 -7.50 -16.62 7.65
CA ALA A 45 -8.78 -17.33 7.67
C ALA A 45 -9.86 -16.69 6.77
N ALA A 46 -9.86 -15.37 6.61
CA ALA A 46 -10.78 -14.65 5.72
C ALA A 46 -10.48 -14.93 4.24
N VAL A 47 -9.21 -15.07 3.85
CA VAL A 47 -8.82 -15.51 2.49
C VAL A 47 -9.32 -16.94 2.23
N LEU A 48 -9.11 -17.87 3.17
CA LEU A 48 -9.63 -19.24 3.07
C LEU A 48 -11.16 -19.30 3.02
N LEU A 49 -11.85 -18.43 3.78
CA LEU A 49 -13.31 -18.31 3.71
C LEU A 49 -13.77 -17.70 2.41
N GLN A 50 -13.10 -16.68 1.85
CA GLN A 50 -13.46 -16.14 0.53
C GLN A 50 -13.38 -17.23 -0.55
N THR A 51 -12.32 -18.05 -0.54
CA THR A 51 -12.16 -19.16 -1.49
C THR A 51 -13.13 -20.33 -1.22
N LEU A 52 -13.65 -20.50 0.00
CA LEU A 52 -14.58 -21.58 0.38
C LEU A 52 -16.07 -21.16 0.43
N CYS A 53 -16.39 -19.86 0.52
CA CYS A 53 -17.74 -19.34 0.76
C CYS A 53 -18.49 -18.88 -0.49
N PHE A 54 -17.91 -18.93 -1.69
CA PHE A 54 -18.64 -18.70 -2.96
C PHE A 54 -19.78 -19.71 -3.25
N ARG A 55 -20.08 -20.66 -2.33
CA ARG A 55 -21.19 -21.61 -2.47
C ARG A 55 -22.51 -21.22 -1.80
N LYS A 56 -22.59 -20.08 -1.12
CA LYS A 56 -23.90 -19.55 -0.70
C LYS A 56 -23.89 -18.03 -0.73
N VAL A 57 -24.16 -17.50 -1.91
CA VAL A 57 -24.58 -16.11 -2.12
C VAL A 57 -25.83 -15.87 -1.26
N PRO A 58 -25.82 -14.95 -0.28
CA PRO A 58 -27.07 -14.38 0.18
C PRO A 58 -27.58 -13.42 -0.92
N GLU A 59 -28.89 -13.48 -1.14
CA GLU A 59 -29.74 -12.65 -2.00
C GLU A 59 -29.36 -11.15 -2.16
N PRO A 60 -29.88 -10.45 -3.21
CA PRO A 60 -29.22 -9.37 -3.95
C PRO A 60 -29.27 -8.00 -3.26
N ASN A 61 -28.80 -7.93 -2.01
CA ASN A 61 -28.45 -6.67 -1.38
C ASN A 61 -26.93 -6.52 -1.41
N GLU A 62 -26.41 -6.01 -2.53
CA GLU A 62 -24.98 -5.74 -2.69
C GLU A 62 -24.47 -4.90 -1.50
N PRO A 63 -23.47 -5.39 -0.75
CA PRO A 63 -22.86 -4.61 0.32
C PRO A 63 -22.19 -3.38 -0.31
N ASN A 64 -22.82 -2.21 -0.17
CA ASN A 64 -22.33 -0.89 -0.64
C ASN A 64 -21.15 -0.39 0.22
N SER A 65 -20.30 -1.29 0.70
CA SER A 65 -19.25 -1.04 1.68
C SER A 65 -18.17 -0.10 1.17
N PHE A 66 -17.93 -0.07 -0.14
CA PHE A 66 -16.97 0.82 -0.82
C PHE A 66 -17.67 1.81 -1.76
N LYS A 67 -18.99 1.96 -1.66
CA LYS A 67 -19.73 2.84 -2.56
C LYS A 67 -19.22 4.28 -2.41
N LYS A 68 -19.05 4.96 -3.55
CA LYS A 68 -18.51 6.32 -3.67
C LYS A 68 -17.05 6.50 -3.28
N ASN A 69 -16.30 5.43 -3.03
CA ASN A 69 -14.84 5.54 -3.11
C ASN A 69 -14.46 5.54 -4.60
N THR A 70 -14.26 6.72 -5.17
CA THR A 70 -14.05 6.85 -6.61
C THR A 70 -12.76 6.19 -7.06
N LEU A 71 -11.68 6.27 -6.27
CA LEU A 71 -10.39 5.66 -6.61
C LEU A 71 -10.47 4.14 -6.70
N LEU A 72 -11.02 3.48 -5.67
CA LEU A 72 -11.20 2.02 -5.67
C LEU A 72 -12.16 1.56 -6.76
N GLN A 73 -13.19 2.35 -7.05
CA GLN A 73 -14.16 2.04 -8.09
C GLN A 73 -13.55 2.21 -9.49
N ASP A 74 -12.67 3.19 -9.69
CA ASP A 74 -11.95 3.40 -10.94
C ASP A 74 -10.89 2.31 -11.17
N CYS A 75 -10.17 1.88 -10.13
CA CYS A 75 -9.15 0.82 -10.23
C CYS A 75 -9.76 -0.58 -10.39
N PHE A 76 -10.85 -0.89 -9.66
CA PHE A 76 -11.33 -2.27 -9.52
C PHE A 76 -12.81 -2.48 -9.83
N GLY A 77 -13.56 -1.42 -10.15
CA GLY A 77 -14.99 -1.47 -10.44
C GLY A 77 -15.89 -1.26 -9.21
N GLU A 78 -17.19 -1.07 -9.46
CA GLU A 78 -18.17 -0.65 -8.43
C GLU A 78 -18.58 -1.77 -7.46
N ALA A 79 -18.44 -3.03 -7.87
CA ALA A 79 -18.86 -4.18 -7.09
C ALA A 79 -17.86 -4.44 -5.94
N ALA A 80 -18.36 -4.50 -4.70
CA ALA A 80 -17.52 -4.73 -3.53
C ALA A 80 -16.67 -6.01 -3.60
N GLU A 81 -17.17 -7.07 -4.24
CA GLU A 81 -16.39 -8.30 -4.48
C GLU A 81 -15.17 -8.05 -5.36
N SER A 82 -15.32 -7.23 -6.41
CA SER A 82 -14.25 -6.84 -7.34
C SER A 82 -13.23 -5.95 -6.65
N THR A 83 -13.68 -4.96 -5.86
CA THR A 83 -12.79 -4.10 -5.06
C THR A 83 -11.93 -4.89 -4.09
N VAL A 84 -12.52 -5.84 -3.35
CA VAL A 84 -11.77 -6.65 -2.39
C VAL A 84 -10.81 -7.58 -3.09
N ALA A 85 -11.24 -8.23 -4.17
CA ALA A 85 -10.35 -9.07 -4.98
C ALA A 85 -9.17 -8.25 -5.53
N GLY A 86 -9.43 -7.06 -6.06
CA GLY A 86 -8.41 -6.12 -6.54
C GLY A 86 -7.43 -5.73 -5.44
N LEU A 87 -7.92 -5.35 -4.26
CA LEU A 87 -7.07 -5.00 -3.12
C LEU A 87 -6.21 -6.16 -2.61
N VAL A 88 -6.76 -7.39 -2.58
CA VAL A 88 -6.03 -8.59 -2.16
C VAL A 88 -4.92 -8.95 -3.16
N HIS A 89 -5.17 -8.75 -4.45
CA HIS A 89 -4.26 -9.10 -5.53
C HIS A 89 -3.45 -7.90 -6.08
N ARG A 90 -3.54 -6.73 -5.43
CA ARG A 90 -2.97 -5.45 -5.91
C ARG A 90 -1.50 -5.55 -6.30
N PHE A 91 -0.71 -6.31 -5.55
CA PHE A 91 0.73 -6.42 -5.76
C PHE A 91 1.17 -7.68 -6.51
N ASP A 92 0.24 -8.46 -7.09
CA ASP A 92 0.61 -9.69 -7.79
C ASP A 92 1.43 -9.44 -9.08
N SER A 93 1.27 -8.27 -9.70
CA SER A 93 2.09 -7.79 -10.82
C SER A 93 3.25 -6.87 -10.39
N SER A 94 3.35 -6.53 -9.10
CA SER A 94 4.30 -5.54 -8.58
C SER A 94 5.11 -6.15 -7.43
N PRO A 95 6.09 -7.04 -7.73
CA PRO A 95 6.75 -7.84 -6.71
C PRO A 95 7.60 -7.02 -5.74
N VAL A 96 8.16 -5.88 -6.16
CA VAL A 96 8.87 -4.95 -5.25
C VAL A 96 7.91 -4.34 -4.24
N HIS A 97 6.74 -3.86 -4.68
CA HIS A 97 5.69 -3.36 -3.78
C HIS A 97 5.20 -4.45 -2.83
N LYS A 98 5.04 -5.69 -3.31
CA LYS A 98 4.66 -6.84 -2.47
C LYS A 98 5.65 -7.08 -1.34
N ILE A 99 6.96 -7.07 -1.65
CA ILE A 99 8.00 -7.24 -0.64
C ILE A 99 7.97 -6.09 0.39
N CYS A 100 7.75 -4.85 -0.06
CA CYS A 100 7.64 -3.69 0.83
C CYS A 100 6.39 -3.75 1.73
N TYR A 101 5.27 -4.23 1.18
CA TYR A 101 4.03 -4.42 1.92
C TYR A 101 4.15 -5.53 2.98
N ASP A 102 4.81 -6.63 2.62
CA ASP A 102 5.07 -7.80 3.46
C ASP A 102 6.38 -7.67 4.26
N HIS A 103 6.84 -6.45 4.56
CA HIS A 103 8.16 -6.18 5.17
C HIS A 103 8.44 -6.94 6.48
N SER A 104 7.41 -7.38 7.20
CA SER A 104 7.57 -8.19 8.42
C SER A 104 7.96 -9.64 8.16
N ALA A 105 7.76 -10.12 6.94
CA ALA A 105 7.99 -11.50 6.51
C ALA A 105 9.06 -11.62 5.42
N THR A 106 9.64 -10.50 4.98
CA THR A 106 10.65 -10.43 3.92
C THR A 106 11.96 -9.83 4.43
N THR A 107 13.01 -9.98 3.64
CA THR A 107 14.38 -9.54 3.97
C THR A 107 14.91 -8.55 2.95
N ALA A 108 15.91 -7.75 3.35
CA ALA A 108 16.61 -6.84 2.45
C ALA A 108 17.28 -7.56 1.27
N GLN A 109 17.72 -8.82 1.46
CA GLN A 109 18.33 -9.60 0.39
C GLN A 109 17.29 -10.03 -0.67
N GLU A 110 16.10 -10.45 -0.23
CA GLU A 110 15.00 -10.78 -1.15
C GLU A 110 14.57 -9.56 -1.97
N LEU A 111 14.52 -8.37 -1.34
CA LEU A 111 14.23 -7.13 -2.05
C LEU A 111 15.31 -6.80 -3.09
N ARG A 112 16.60 -6.90 -2.73
CA ARG A 112 17.72 -6.66 -3.66
C ARG A 112 17.65 -7.60 -4.87
N GLN A 113 17.43 -8.90 -4.62
CA GLN A 113 17.32 -9.89 -5.68
C GLN A 113 16.11 -9.60 -6.58
N CYS A 114 14.96 -9.27 -6.00
CA CYS A 114 13.75 -8.95 -6.74
C CYS A 114 13.90 -7.73 -7.67
N ILE A 115 14.66 -6.71 -7.24
CA ILE A 115 14.98 -5.54 -8.07
C ILE A 115 15.97 -5.93 -9.19
N GLU A 116 16.95 -6.78 -8.90
CA GLU A 116 17.98 -7.20 -9.86
C GLU A 116 17.46 -8.16 -10.93
N ASP A 117 16.45 -8.97 -10.61
CA ASP A 117 15.83 -9.93 -11.53
C ASP A 117 14.89 -9.27 -12.56
N GLN A 118 14.70 -7.96 -12.51
CA GLN A 118 13.79 -7.24 -13.41
C GLN A 118 14.55 -6.43 -14.46
N ASP A 119 14.25 -6.73 -15.73
CA ASP A 119 14.95 -6.20 -16.91
C ASP A 119 14.72 -4.69 -17.15
N GLU A 120 13.65 -4.09 -16.60
CA GLU A 120 13.31 -2.67 -16.78
C GLU A 120 12.87 -2.01 -15.47
N THR A 121 13.67 -1.06 -14.96
CA THR A 121 13.39 -0.32 -13.72
C THR A 121 12.23 0.67 -13.82
N GLU A 122 11.82 1.07 -15.02
CA GLU A 122 10.66 1.97 -15.21
C GLU A 122 9.32 1.24 -14.96
N SER A 123 9.24 -0.06 -15.30
CA SER A 123 8.04 -0.89 -15.06
C SER A 123 7.82 -1.21 -13.57
N LEU A 124 8.79 -0.88 -12.72
CA LEU A 124 8.77 -1.14 -11.28
C LEU A 124 8.15 -0.02 -10.46
N MET A 125 7.84 1.11 -11.09
CA MET A 125 7.84 2.36 -10.35
C MET A 125 6.51 2.70 -9.70
N TYR A 126 5.38 2.40 -10.36
CA TYR A 126 4.06 2.77 -9.86
C TYR A 126 3.09 1.59 -9.97
N ASP A 127 2.26 1.42 -8.96
CA ASP A 127 1.13 0.50 -9.04
C ASP A 127 -0.14 1.20 -9.54
N ASP A 128 -1.28 0.49 -9.49
CA ASP A 128 -2.59 0.99 -9.95
C ASP A 128 -3.08 2.25 -9.21
N PHE A 129 -2.45 2.63 -8.09
CA PHE A 129 -2.75 3.83 -7.31
C PHE A 129 -1.69 4.93 -7.48
N GLY A 130 -0.75 4.76 -8.41
CA GLY A 130 0.38 5.67 -8.57
C GLY A 130 1.40 5.59 -7.43
N MET A 131 1.29 4.57 -6.54
CA MET A 131 2.20 4.46 -5.41
C MET A 131 3.55 3.91 -5.83
N THR A 132 4.61 4.54 -5.32
CA THR A 132 5.97 4.01 -5.37
C THR A 132 6.20 2.95 -4.29
N PRO A 133 7.27 2.13 -4.39
CA PRO A 133 7.68 1.25 -3.30
C PRO A 133 7.88 1.99 -1.95
N PHE A 134 8.31 3.25 -1.99
CA PHE A 134 8.41 4.10 -0.79
C PHE A 134 7.05 4.37 -0.16
N HIS A 135 6.03 4.71 -0.95
CA HIS A 135 4.66 4.92 -0.45
C HIS A 135 4.15 3.65 0.24
N VAL A 136 4.30 2.50 -0.42
CA VAL A 136 3.85 1.22 0.14
C VAL A 136 4.56 0.90 1.44
N LEU A 137 5.90 1.01 1.49
CA LEU A 137 6.67 0.79 2.71
C LEU A 137 6.23 1.74 3.85
N PHE A 138 6.08 3.03 3.57
CA PHE A 138 5.74 4.04 4.57
C PHE A 138 4.27 4.02 5.01
N SER A 139 3.40 3.42 4.21
CA SER A 139 2.01 3.19 4.58
C SER A 139 1.85 2.13 5.68
N THR A 140 2.86 1.27 5.91
CA THR A 140 2.75 0.19 6.89
C THR A 140 2.93 0.70 8.34
N PRO A 141 2.43 -0.04 9.35
CA PRO A 141 2.47 0.42 10.74
C PRO A 141 3.89 0.57 11.33
N GLU A 142 4.83 -0.29 10.90
CA GLU A 142 6.19 -0.36 11.42
C GLU A 142 7.21 -0.56 10.28
N PRO A 143 7.41 0.44 9.39
CA PRO A 143 8.20 0.26 8.18
C PRO A 143 9.64 -0.18 8.47
N SER A 144 10.18 -1.06 7.63
CA SER A 144 11.52 -1.62 7.81
C SER A 144 12.62 -0.65 7.38
N GLU A 145 13.53 -0.32 8.31
CA GLU A 145 14.75 0.46 8.04
C GLU A 145 15.65 -0.20 6.99
N GLU A 146 15.80 -1.52 7.08
CA GLU A 146 16.66 -2.28 6.17
C GLU A 146 16.12 -2.26 4.74
N LEU A 147 14.81 -2.38 4.57
CA LEU A 147 14.18 -2.27 3.25
C LEU A 147 14.27 -0.84 2.72
N LEU A 148 14.05 0.17 3.57
CA LEU A 148 14.22 1.58 3.18
C LEU A 148 15.63 1.84 2.64
N GLN A 149 16.67 1.31 3.30
CA GLN A 149 18.04 1.46 2.83
C GLN A 149 18.23 0.86 1.43
N VAL A 150 17.68 -0.33 1.18
CA VAL A 150 17.73 -0.95 -0.17
C VAL A 150 17.04 -0.07 -1.20
N LEU A 151 15.86 0.47 -0.87
CA LEU A 151 15.13 1.34 -1.80
C LEU A 151 15.90 2.62 -2.11
N LEU A 152 16.47 3.28 -1.09
CA LEU A 152 17.29 4.49 -1.27
C LEU A 152 18.58 4.22 -2.05
N ASP A 153 19.16 3.01 -1.95
CA ASP A 153 20.34 2.61 -2.72
C ASP A 153 20.02 2.36 -4.21
N LYS A 154 18.80 1.88 -4.52
CA LYS A 154 18.43 1.34 -5.84
C LYS A 154 17.54 2.27 -6.66
N PHE A 155 16.68 3.04 -6.01
CA PHE A 155 15.74 3.95 -6.67
C PHE A 155 16.19 5.41 -6.54
N PRO A 156 15.91 6.24 -7.56
CA PRO A 156 16.13 7.67 -7.47
C PRO A 156 15.40 8.33 -6.29
N TYR A 157 16.11 9.20 -5.57
CA TYR A 157 15.56 9.95 -4.45
C TYR A 157 14.39 10.88 -4.82
N TYR A 158 14.25 11.30 -6.08
CA TYR A 158 13.11 12.13 -6.49
C TYR A 158 11.78 11.37 -6.41
N ASP A 159 11.82 10.03 -6.39
CA ASP A 159 10.64 9.18 -6.21
C ASP A 159 10.04 9.28 -4.80
N LEU A 160 10.79 9.81 -3.83
CA LEU A 160 10.26 10.17 -2.50
C LEU A 160 9.29 11.36 -2.56
N GLY A 161 9.43 12.22 -3.58
CA GLY A 161 8.56 13.36 -3.83
C GLY A 161 7.56 13.13 -4.96
N TRP A 162 7.41 11.89 -5.42
CA TRP A 162 6.36 11.51 -6.36
C TRP A 162 5.01 11.52 -5.65
N GLU A 163 3.97 11.99 -6.33
CA GLU A 163 2.60 12.05 -5.81
C GLU A 163 1.81 10.82 -6.28
N ASP A 164 1.10 10.18 -5.35
CA ASP A 164 0.16 9.11 -5.68
C ASP A 164 -1.18 9.66 -6.21
N ALA A 165 -2.15 8.79 -6.48
CA ALA A 165 -3.48 9.18 -6.97
C ALA A 165 -4.31 10.04 -6.00
N ASN A 166 -3.85 10.23 -4.76
CA ASN A 166 -4.44 11.13 -3.76
C ASN A 166 -3.61 12.41 -3.56
N ASP A 167 -2.66 12.71 -4.44
CA ASP A 167 -1.72 13.82 -4.33
C ASP A 167 -0.83 13.75 -3.06
N ASN A 168 -0.68 12.56 -2.44
CA ASN A 168 0.20 12.38 -1.30
C ASN A 168 1.58 11.92 -1.76
N VAL A 169 2.63 12.44 -1.12
CA VAL A 169 3.99 11.92 -1.28
C VAL A 169 4.27 10.84 -0.23
N ALA A 170 5.31 10.02 -0.46
CA ALA A 170 5.64 8.91 0.44
C ALA A 170 5.80 9.36 1.90
N MET A 171 6.41 10.53 2.13
CA MET A 171 6.64 11.05 3.48
C MET A 171 5.36 11.41 4.24
N ASP A 172 4.26 11.73 3.55
CA ASP A 172 2.98 12.04 4.19
C ASP A 172 2.45 10.84 4.99
N TYR A 173 2.71 9.62 4.50
CA TYR A 173 2.35 8.37 5.17
C TYR A 173 3.13 8.15 6.48
N LEU A 174 4.43 8.44 6.49
CA LEU A 174 5.22 8.40 7.74
C LEU A 174 4.75 9.42 8.77
N VAL A 175 4.38 10.63 8.31
CA VAL A 175 3.90 11.71 9.18
C VAL A 175 2.52 11.37 9.74
N ALA A 176 1.64 10.76 8.95
CA ALA A 176 0.34 10.27 9.41
C ALA A 176 0.46 9.18 10.49
N ASN A 177 1.50 8.33 10.40
CA ASN A 177 1.80 7.26 11.35
C ASN A 177 2.96 7.62 12.30
N TRP A 178 2.98 8.82 12.87
CA TRP A 178 4.16 9.30 13.62
C TRP A 178 4.54 8.47 14.85
N THR A 179 5.76 7.92 14.85
CA THR A 179 6.41 7.22 15.98
C THR A 179 7.87 7.67 16.13
N ARG A 180 8.55 7.25 17.20
CA ARG A 180 9.98 7.56 17.38
C ARG A 180 10.84 6.88 16.32
N GLU A 181 10.45 5.68 15.93
CA GLU A 181 11.07 4.84 14.91
C GLU A 181 10.85 5.49 13.53
N ASN A 182 9.62 5.92 13.22
CA ASN A 182 9.29 6.59 11.96
C ASN A 182 9.99 7.95 11.81
N LYS A 183 10.32 8.61 12.92
CA LYS A 183 11.21 9.79 12.90
C LYS A 183 12.60 9.46 12.35
N VAL A 184 13.16 8.30 12.68
CA VAL A 184 14.48 7.88 12.16
C VAL A 184 14.41 7.64 10.66
N LEU A 185 13.36 6.96 10.20
CA LEU A 185 13.13 6.71 8.77
C LEU A 185 12.95 8.01 7.98
N LEU A 186 12.18 8.97 8.53
CA LEU A 186 12.03 10.28 7.92
C LEU A 186 13.38 11.02 7.82
N GLN A 187 14.22 10.93 8.85
CA GLN A 187 15.56 11.50 8.82
C GLN A 187 16.43 10.86 7.74
N MET A 188 16.40 9.54 7.58
CA MET A 188 17.14 8.82 6.55
C MET A 188 16.69 9.23 5.13
N ALA A 189 15.37 9.29 4.90
CA ALA A 189 14.81 9.68 3.62
C ALA A 189 15.17 11.13 3.25
N LEU A 190 15.03 12.06 4.20
CA LEU A 190 15.41 13.46 4.01
C LEU A 190 16.91 13.65 3.79
N GLN A 191 17.75 12.94 4.55
CA GLN A 191 19.20 13.00 4.38
C GLN A 191 19.62 12.50 3.00
N SER A 192 19.06 11.39 2.54
CA SER A 192 19.37 10.83 1.21
C SER A 192 18.93 11.78 0.10
N TRP A 193 17.71 12.35 0.22
CA TRP A 193 17.20 13.36 -0.70
C TRP A 193 18.08 14.62 -0.73
N MET A 194 18.60 15.07 0.43
CA MET A 194 19.49 16.22 0.50
C MET A 194 20.87 15.95 -0.07
N ILE A 195 21.46 14.78 0.21
CA ILE A 195 22.81 14.43 -0.24
C ILE A 195 22.87 14.41 -1.77
N ASP A 196 21.90 13.78 -2.45
CA ASP A 196 21.94 13.72 -3.91
C ASP A 196 21.85 15.11 -4.55
N ARG A 197 21.01 15.99 -4.02
CA ARG A 197 20.93 17.39 -4.50
C ARG A 197 22.22 18.18 -4.34
N LEU A 198 23.14 17.72 -3.49
CA LEU A 198 24.45 18.31 -3.27
C LEU A 198 25.55 17.62 -4.10
N GLU A 199 25.32 16.41 -4.61
CA GLU A 199 26.25 15.72 -5.48
C GLU A 199 26.22 16.33 -6.89
N PRO A 200 27.38 16.57 -7.52
CA PRO A 200 27.42 17.02 -8.91
C PRO A 200 26.84 15.92 -9.82
N PRO A 201 26.16 16.29 -10.93
CA PRO A 201 25.61 15.31 -11.85
C PRO A 201 26.67 14.31 -12.29
N ARG A 202 26.35 13.00 -12.25
CA ARG A 202 27.28 11.91 -12.59
C ARG A 202 27.89 12.01 -14.00
N GLU A 203 27.36 12.88 -14.85
CA GLU A 203 27.88 13.20 -16.19
C GLU A 203 29.22 13.97 -16.20
N PHE A 204 29.71 14.49 -15.07
CA PHE A 204 30.98 15.24 -15.00
C PHE A 204 32.18 14.43 -14.52
N ILE A 205 32.04 13.11 -14.35
CA ILE A 205 33.12 12.21 -13.91
C ILE A 205 33.33 11.13 -14.99
N SER A 206 33.80 11.53 -16.17
CA SER A 206 34.36 10.63 -17.20
C SER A 206 35.55 11.26 -17.88
#